data_AF-A0A959TER1-F1
#
_entry.id   AF-A0A959TER1-F1
#
_cell.length_a   1.000
_cell.length_b   1.000
_cell.length_c   1.000
_cell.angle_alpha   90.00
_cell.angle_beta   90.00
_cell.angle_gamma   90.00
#
_symmetry.space_group_name_H-M   'P 1'
#
loop_
_entity.id
_entity.type
_entity.pdbx_description
1 polymer ?
#
loop_
_entity_poly.entity_id
_entity_poly.type
_entity_poly.pdbx_seq_one_letter_code
_entity_poly.pdbx_strand_id
1 'polypeptide(L)'
;VYFQSDILPLLVSSCAIPGCHDAITHEEGIRMYDYQHIIQEVDPFDPGGSELVEVITETDPDDIMPPPPHDPLTPQQIQNIITWIQQGAQNNGCIGDCDTTNVTYSGSIAPLFDWKCTGCHGGSDPQGNLDFTTWASVNTVATDGRLAGAIQHAAGYEAMPPSGGMLPSCEIDMIMIWIQDGAPNN
;
A
#
# COMPACT_ATOMS: atom_id res chain seq x y z
N VAL A 1 -1.56 10.78 5.11
CA VAL A 1 -0.24 10.15 5.01
C VAL A 1 -0.49 8.77 4.50
N TYR A 2 0.25 8.35 3.50
CA TYR A 2 0.02 7.10 2.81
C TYR A 2 1.16 6.14 3.06
N PHE A 3 0.85 4.90 3.42
CA PHE A 3 1.85 3.91 3.79
C PHE A 3 2.93 3.72 2.71
N GLN A 4 2.55 3.37 1.49
CA GLN A 4 3.52 3.06 0.45
C GLN A 4 4.39 4.24 -0.01
N SER A 5 3.85 5.46 0.06
CA SER A 5 4.50 6.64 -0.50
C SER A 5 5.32 7.39 0.57
N ASP A 6 4.80 7.45 1.79
CA ASP A 6 5.35 8.29 2.86
C ASP A 6 6.04 7.47 3.96
N ILE A 7 5.54 6.28 4.29
CA ILE A 7 5.96 5.53 5.49
C ILE A 7 6.91 4.39 5.15
N LEU A 8 6.57 3.54 4.18
CA LEU A 8 7.39 2.39 3.83
C LEU A 8 8.80 2.81 3.35
N PRO A 9 8.98 3.80 2.46
CA PRO A 9 10.31 4.22 2.06
C PRO A 9 11.13 4.76 3.23
N LEU A 10 10.48 5.46 4.16
CA LEU A 10 11.10 5.97 5.38
C LEU A 10 11.62 4.81 6.24
N LEU A 11 10.74 3.87 6.61
CA LEU A 11 11.09 2.73 7.47
C LEU A 11 12.11 1.80 6.82
N VAL A 12 12.02 1.57 5.50
CA VAL A 12 13.02 0.80 4.76
C VAL A 12 14.39 1.49 4.82
N SER A 13 14.43 2.81 4.61
CA SER A 13 15.69 3.56 4.57
C SER A 13 16.36 3.73 5.93
N SER A 14 15.58 3.75 7.01
CA SER A 14 16.07 4.06 8.36
C SER A 14 16.17 2.85 9.28
N CYS A 15 15.42 1.77 9.02
CA CYS A 15 15.26 0.65 9.96
C CYS A 15 15.60 -0.71 9.32
N ALA A 16 15.22 -0.93 8.05
CA ALA A 16 15.47 -2.19 7.33
C ALA A 16 16.92 -2.32 6.81
N ILE A 17 17.88 -2.08 7.69
CA ILE A 17 19.32 -2.08 7.41
C ILE A 17 19.92 -3.42 7.83
N PRO A 18 20.89 -3.99 7.07
CA PRO A 18 21.59 -5.20 7.49
C PRO A 18 22.21 -5.05 8.88
N GLY A 19 21.89 -5.97 9.78
CA GLY A 19 22.26 -5.96 11.19
C GLY A 19 21.26 -5.22 12.09
N CYS A 20 20.17 -4.66 11.56
CA CYS A 20 19.13 -3.98 12.33
C CYS A 20 17.78 -4.66 12.13
N HIS A 21 16.85 -4.16 11.30
CA HIS A 21 15.51 -4.76 11.11
C HIS A 21 15.21 -5.13 9.65
N ASP A 22 16.21 -5.65 8.94
CA ASP A 22 16.10 -6.08 7.53
C ASP A 22 15.45 -7.46 7.34
N ALA A 23 15.34 -7.92 6.10
CA ALA A 23 14.69 -9.21 5.79
C ALA A 23 15.48 -10.45 6.25
N ILE A 24 16.80 -10.32 6.48
CA ILE A 24 17.71 -11.47 6.66
C ILE A 24 18.29 -11.53 8.06
N THR A 25 18.90 -10.43 8.50
CA THR A 25 19.70 -10.34 9.72
C THR A 25 18.98 -9.71 10.91
N HIS A 26 17.74 -9.25 10.71
CA HIS A 26 16.86 -8.65 11.73
C HIS A 26 17.13 -9.07 13.19
N GLU A 27 17.32 -8.07 14.04
CA GLU A 27 17.38 -8.16 15.49
C GLU A 27 15.97 -8.29 16.08
N GLU A 28 15.90 -9.00 17.21
CA GLU A 28 14.68 -9.20 18.01
C GLU A 28 13.48 -9.83 17.28
N GLY A 29 13.68 -10.33 16.06
CA GLY A 29 12.59 -10.85 15.23
C GLY A 29 11.82 -9.78 14.47
N ILE A 30 12.17 -8.50 14.62
CA ILE A 30 11.45 -7.34 14.08
C ILE A 30 11.90 -7.04 12.64
N ARG A 31 10.94 -6.81 11.74
CA ARG A 31 11.20 -6.56 10.30
C ARG A 31 10.48 -5.30 9.82
N MET A 32 11.22 -4.38 9.22
CA MET A 32 10.72 -3.05 8.83
C MET A 32 10.70 -2.81 7.31
N TYR A 33 10.53 -3.86 6.50
CA TYR A 33 10.63 -3.79 5.03
C TYR A 33 9.33 -4.03 4.26
N ASP A 34 8.26 -4.48 4.91
CA ASP A 34 6.94 -4.65 4.28
C ASP A 34 5.80 -4.40 5.29
N TYR A 35 4.59 -4.20 4.77
CA TYR A 35 3.42 -3.92 5.59
C TYR A 35 3.09 -5.02 6.60
N GLN A 36 3.21 -6.28 6.18
CA GLN A 36 2.79 -7.44 7.00
C GLN A 36 3.59 -7.54 8.29
N HIS A 37 4.86 -7.12 8.27
CA HIS A 37 5.70 -7.10 9.45
C HIS A 37 5.61 -5.78 10.20
N ILE A 38 5.62 -4.63 9.51
CA ILE A 38 5.56 -3.31 10.17
C ILE A 38 4.29 -3.16 11.01
N ILE A 39 3.16 -3.69 10.55
CA ILE A 39 1.89 -3.59 11.28
C ILE A 39 1.87 -4.38 12.60
N GLN A 40 2.87 -5.23 12.87
CA GLN A 40 2.98 -5.96 14.13
C GLN A 40 3.51 -5.08 15.27
N GLU A 41 4.22 -3.99 14.92
CA GLU A 41 4.82 -3.03 15.88
C GLU A 41 3.94 -1.78 16.07
N VAL A 42 2.72 -1.81 15.53
CA VAL A 42 1.82 -0.67 15.44
C VAL A 42 0.41 -1.08 15.83
N ASP A 43 -0.20 -0.29 16.71
CA ASP A 43 -1.61 -0.40 17.07
C ASP A 43 -2.45 0.58 16.23
N PRO A 44 -3.26 0.10 15.26
CA PRO A 44 -4.06 0.97 14.41
C PRO A 44 -4.98 1.87 15.25
N PHE A 45 -5.03 3.16 14.88
CA PHE A 45 -5.75 4.22 15.61
C PHE A 45 -5.18 4.62 16.97
N ASP A 46 -4.12 3.95 17.46
CA ASP A 46 -3.49 4.27 18.74
C ASP A 46 -1.96 4.41 18.63
N PRO A 47 -1.46 5.60 18.24
CA PRO A 47 -0.03 5.86 18.23
C PRO A 47 0.61 5.79 19.61
N GLY A 48 -0.15 6.01 20.69
CA GLY A 48 0.40 5.98 22.05
C GLY A 48 0.60 4.58 22.59
N GLY A 49 -0.08 3.59 22.02
CA GLY A 49 0.12 2.16 22.30
C GLY A 49 1.06 1.45 21.33
N SER A 50 1.55 2.14 20.29
CA SER A 50 2.40 1.54 19.26
C SER A 50 3.87 1.52 19.68
N GLU A 51 4.46 0.33 19.78
CA GLU A 51 5.90 0.13 20.08
C GLU A 51 6.79 0.96 19.13
N LEU A 52 6.47 0.98 17.83
CA LEU A 52 7.20 1.77 16.85
C LEU A 52 7.28 3.26 17.23
N VAL A 53 6.24 3.83 17.84
CA VAL A 53 6.23 5.25 18.24
C VAL A 53 7.02 5.47 19.51
N GLU A 54 6.97 4.53 20.45
CA GLU A 54 7.77 4.55 21.69
C GLU A 54 9.26 4.68 21.34
N VAL A 55 9.83 3.69 20.64
CA VAL A 55 11.28 3.63 20.37
C VAL A 55 11.81 4.77 19.51
N ILE A 56 11.02 5.32 18.57
CA ILE A 56 11.48 6.45 17.71
C ILE A 56 11.36 7.81 18.39
N THR A 57 10.71 7.89 19.56
CA THR A 57 10.56 9.13 20.33
C THR A 57 11.38 9.17 21.62
N GLU A 58 12.10 8.09 21.93
CA GLU A 58 12.95 8.04 23.11
C GLU A 58 14.15 8.98 23.06
N THR A 59 14.69 9.23 24.25
CA THR A 59 15.82 10.15 24.45
C THR A 59 17.04 9.48 25.05
N ASP A 60 16.89 8.24 25.56
CA ASP A 60 18.01 7.42 25.99
C ASP A 60 18.74 6.87 24.76
N PRO A 61 20.06 7.14 24.58
CA PRO A 61 20.85 6.62 23.47
C PRO A 61 20.86 5.09 23.35
N ASP A 62 20.58 4.37 24.44
CA ASP A 62 20.57 2.90 24.45
C ASP A 62 19.20 2.32 24.02
N ASP A 63 18.13 3.10 24.11
CA ASP A 63 16.75 2.66 23.80
C ASP A 63 16.17 3.30 22.51
N ILE A 64 16.72 4.43 22.06
CA ILE A 64 16.25 5.14 20.87
C ILE A 64 16.54 4.39 19.57
N MET A 65 15.57 4.40 18.66
CA MET A 65 15.71 3.86 17.30
C MET A 65 15.55 4.96 16.23
N PRO A 66 16.42 5.03 15.20
CA PRO A 66 17.64 4.23 15.02
C PRO A 66 18.73 4.54 16.08
N PRO A 67 19.54 3.55 16.49
CA PRO A 67 20.54 3.74 17.53
C PRO A 67 21.78 4.46 16.97
N PRO A 68 22.55 5.18 17.79
CA PRO A 68 23.83 5.75 17.37
C PRO A 68 24.75 4.68 16.77
N PRO A 69 25.48 4.96 15.67
CA PRO A 69 25.73 6.28 15.09
C PRO A 69 24.71 6.73 14.03
N HIS A 70 23.56 6.06 13.89
CA HIS A 70 22.52 6.50 12.96
C HIS A 70 21.80 7.74 13.50
N ASP A 71 21.42 8.63 12.59
CA ASP A 71 20.68 9.83 12.96
C ASP A 71 19.22 9.47 13.32
N PRO A 72 18.67 10.04 14.41
CA PRO A 72 17.26 9.91 14.73
C PRO A 72 16.37 10.44 13.62
N LEU A 73 15.13 9.94 13.56
CA LEU A 73 14.13 10.47 12.63
C LEU A 73 13.86 11.95 12.91
N THR A 74 13.63 12.72 11.84
CA THR A 74 13.23 14.12 11.99
C THR A 74 11.84 14.23 12.63
N PRO A 75 11.53 15.34 13.32
CA PRO A 75 10.20 15.55 13.89
C PRO A 75 9.06 15.41 12.86
N GLN A 76 9.30 15.78 11.60
CA GLN A 76 8.31 15.63 10.53
C GLN A 76 8.10 14.18 10.12
N GLN A 77 9.17 13.37 10.06
CA GLN A 77 9.08 11.93 9.77
C GLN A 77 8.30 11.21 10.87
N ILE A 78 8.59 11.51 12.14
CA ILE A 78 7.85 11.00 13.31
C ILE A 78 6.38 11.40 13.22
N GLN A 79 6.09 12.68 12.92
CA GLN A 79 4.71 13.15 12.78
C GLN A 79 3.97 12.45 11.64
N ASN A 80 4.63 12.10 10.54
CA ASN A 80 4.03 11.35 9.45
C ASN A 80 3.65 9.93 9.90
N ILE A 81 4.55 9.22 10.60
CA ILE A 81 4.27 7.90 11.18
C ILE A 81 3.08 7.98 12.13
N ILE A 82 3.09 8.91 13.09
CA ILE A 82 1.96 9.13 14.02
C ILE A 82 0.66 9.36 13.26
N THR A 83 0.68 10.22 12.23
CA THR A 83 -0.51 10.55 11.45
C THR A 83 -1.05 9.33 10.68
N TRP A 84 -0.18 8.50 10.11
CA TRP A 84 -0.57 7.27 9.43
C TRP A 84 -1.20 6.28 10.42
N ILE A 85 -0.65 6.12 11.62
CA ILE A 85 -1.21 5.26 12.67
C ILE A 85 -2.59 5.77 13.11
N GLN A 86 -2.73 7.08 13.34
CA GLN A 86 -4.03 7.72 13.64
C GLN A 86 -5.08 7.49 12.54
N GLN A 87 -4.65 7.33 11.28
CA GLN A 87 -5.52 7.04 10.14
C GLN A 87 -5.89 5.55 10.03
N GLY A 88 -5.54 4.74 11.02
CA GLY A 88 -5.82 3.31 11.07
C GLY A 88 -4.73 2.46 10.44
N ALA A 89 -3.50 3.00 10.32
CA ALA A 89 -2.32 2.30 9.83
C ALA A 89 -2.56 1.50 8.54
N GLN A 90 -3.35 2.05 7.61
CA GLN A 90 -3.80 1.32 6.42
C GLN A 90 -2.62 1.08 5.47
N ASN A 91 -2.59 -0.09 4.81
CA ASN A 91 -1.72 -0.33 3.66
C ASN A 91 -2.24 0.42 2.42
N ASN A 92 -2.21 1.74 2.48
CA ASN A 92 -2.66 2.61 1.41
C ASN A 92 -1.47 3.33 0.77
N GLY A 93 -1.69 3.92 -0.38
CA GLY A 93 -0.73 4.74 -1.09
C GLY A 93 -1.46 5.93 -1.67
N CYS A 94 -0.75 7.04 -1.78
CA CYS A 94 -1.02 7.93 -2.88
C CYS A 94 -0.44 7.16 -4.06
N ILE A 95 -1.20 6.91 -5.12
CA ILE A 95 -0.51 6.65 -6.39
C ILE A 95 0.14 7.99 -6.74
N GLY A 96 1.36 8.14 -6.21
CA GLY A 96 2.21 9.31 -6.33
C GLY A 96 2.62 9.34 -7.79
N ASP A 97 2.08 10.35 -8.45
CA ASP A 97 2.03 10.54 -9.90
C ASP A 97 1.06 9.60 -10.60
N CYS A 98 0.08 10.22 -11.23
CA CYS A 98 -0.60 9.66 -12.39
C CYS A 98 0.43 9.50 -13.51
N ASP A 99 1.36 8.56 -13.37
CA ASP A 99 2.32 8.28 -14.41
C ASP A 99 1.64 7.43 -15.48
N THR A 100 0.88 8.12 -16.31
CA THR A 100 0.27 7.56 -17.53
C THR A 100 1.32 7.27 -18.61
N THR A 101 2.60 7.55 -18.37
CA THR A 101 3.67 7.36 -19.37
C THR A 101 4.37 6.01 -19.24
N ASN A 102 4.34 5.40 -18.05
CA ASN A 102 4.94 4.09 -17.79
C ASN A 102 4.07 3.23 -16.86
N VAL A 103 2.91 2.80 -17.38
CA VAL A 103 2.00 1.92 -16.65
C VAL A 103 2.43 0.47 -16.80
N THR A 104 2.74 -0.20 -15.69
CA THR A 104 3.01 -1.64 -15.66
C THR A 104 2.05 -2.37 -14.74
N TYR A 105 1.86 -3.66 -14.96
CA TYR A 105 0.99 -4.44 -14.08
C TYR A 105 1.56 -4.50 -12.66
N SER A 106 2.81 -4.90 -12.52
CA SER A 106 3.48 -5.07 -11.23
C SER A 106 3.67 -3.77 -10.45
N GLY A 107 3.94 -2.66 -11.15
CA GLY A 107 4.24 -1.37 -10.54
C GLY A 107 3.04 -0.46 -10.31
N SER A 108 2.03 -0.52 -11.19
CA SER A 108 0.90 0.43 -11.17
C SER A 108 -0.44 -0.27 -10.88
N ILE A 109 -0.74 -1.36 -11.59
CA ILE A 109 -2.08 -1.95 -11.60
C ILE A 109 -2.30 -2.90 -10.42
N ALA A 110 -1.37 -3.81 -10.14
CA ALA A 110 -1.50 -4.77 -9.03
C ALA A 110 -1.68 -4.06 -7.68
N PRO A 111 -0.89 -3.02 -7.31
CA PRO A 111 -1.12 -2.28 -6.07
C PRO A 111 -2.49 -1.58 -6.04
N LEU A 112 -2.93 -1.03 -7.17
CA LEU A 112 -4.25 -0.39 -7.28
C LEU A 112 -5.37 -1.41 -7.04
N PHE A 113 -5.28 -2.60 -7.64
CA PHE A 113 -6.25 -3.67 -7.43
C PHE A 113 -6.25 -4.18 -6.00
N ASP A 114 -5.07 -4.37 -5.42
CA ASP A 114 -4.90 -4.80 -4.03
C ASP A 114 -5.54 -3.83 -3.03
N TRP A 115 -5.65 -2.55 -3.37
CA TRP A 115 -6.23 -1.57 -2.44
C TRP A 115 -7.68 -1.23 -2.70
N LYS A 116 -8.05 -1.14 -3.97
CA LYS A 116 -9.38 -0.64 -4.36
C LYS A 116 -10.36 -1.76 -4.62
N CYS A 117 -9.87 -2.95 -4.96
CA CYS A 117 -10.70 -4.00 -5.54
C CYS A 117 -10.76 -5.25 -4.65
N THR A 118 -9.64 -5.73 -4.14
CA THR A 118 -9.57 -7.02 -3.40
C THR A 118 -10.29 -7.02 -2.06
N GLY A 119 -10.62 -5.85 -1.49
CA GLY A 119 -11.44 -5.75 -0.28
C GLY A 119 -12.83 -6.40 -0.41
N CYS A 120 -13.37 -6.48 -1.64
CA CYS A 120 -14.59 -7.23 -1.97
C CYS A 120 -14.35 -8.36 -2.98
N HIS A 121 -13.38 -8.17 -3.88
CA HIS A 121 -13.03 -9.12 -4.95
C HIS A 121 -11.75 -9.90 -4.63
N GLY A 122 -11.58 -10.36 -3.39
CA GLY A 122 -10.40 -11.11 -2.95
C GLY A 122 -10.71 -11.98 -1.73
N GLY A 123 -9.72 -12.75 -1.27
CA GLY A 123 -9.87 -13.62 -0.10
C GLY A 123 -10.68 -14.89 -0.36
N SER A 124 -11.27 -15.46 0.69
CA SER A 124 -11.95 -16.77 0.61
C SER A 124 -13.36 -16.75 0.01
N ASP A 125 -13.98 -15.57 -0.10
CA ASP A 125 -15.34 -15.40 -0.63
C ASP A 125 -15.44 -14.14 -1.52
N PRO A 126 -14.83 -14.17 -2.71
CA PRO A 126 -14.80 -13.02 -3.62
C PRO A 126 -16.19 -12.72 -4.20
N GLN A 127 -16.63 -11.47 -4.08
CA GLN A 127 -17.93 -11.04 -4.60
C GLN A 127 -18.01 -11.18 -6.12
N GLY A 128 -19.20 -11.58 -6.59
CA GLY A 128 -19.43 -11.83 -8.01
C GLY A 128 -18.63 -13.00 -8.58
N ASN A 129 -18.01 -13.83 -7.72
CA ASN A 129 -17.09 -14.90 -8.11
C ASN A 129 -15.91 -14.37 -8.95
N LEU A 130 -15.44 -13.17 -8.62
CA LEU A 130 -14.31 -12.48 -9.25
C LEU A 130 -13.23 -12.24 -8.20
N ASP A 131 -12.15 -13.01 -8.27
CA ASP A 131 -10.98 -12.85 -7.41
C ASP A 131 -9.90 -12.08 -8.17
N PHE A 132 -9.46 -10.94 -7.65
CA PHE A 132 -8.45 -10.08 -8.28
C PHE A 132 -7.07 -10.15 -7.62
N THR A 133 -6.80 -11.21 -6.86
CA THR A 133 -5.48 -11.46 -6.26
C THR A 133 -4.42 -11.93 -7.28
N THR A 134 -4.79 -12.17 -8.55
CA THR A 134 -3.85 -12.62 -9.58
C THR A 134 -4.00 -11.85 -10.89
N TRP A 135 -2.90 -11.71 -11.64
CA TRP A 135 -2.94 -11.11 -12.97
C TRP A 135 -3.93 -11.80 -13.90
N ALA A 136 -3.97 -13.13 -13.90
CA ALA A 136 -4.77 -13.89 -14.86
C ALA A 136 -6.28 -13.60 -14.71
N SER A 137 -6.75 -13.47 -13.47
CA SER A 137 -8.15 -13.17 -13.18
C SER A 137 -8.49 -11.71 -13.46
N VAL A 138 -7.59 -10.76 -13.14
CA VAL A 138 -7.74 -9.35 -13.52
C VAL A 138 -7.75 -9.19 -15.06
N ASN A 139 -6.83 -9.84 -15.75
CA ASN A 139 -6.71 -9.79 -17.22
C ASN A 139 -7.97 -10.33 -17.92
N THR A 140 -8.65 -11.32 -17.34
CA THR A 140 -9.90 -11.86 -17.89
C THR A 140 -10.98 -10.78 -17.99
N VAL A 141 -11.23 -10.03 -16.91
CA VAL A 141 -12.23 -8.95 -16.89
C VAL A 141 -11.77 -7.69 -17.62
N ALA A 142 -10.46 -7.48 -17.72
CA ALA A 142 -9.86 -6.40 -18.49
C ALA A 142 -10.12 -6.57 -19.99
N THR A 143 -9.84 -7.76 -20.51
CA THR A 143 -9.89 -8.07 -21.95
C THR A 143 -11.30 -8.30 -22.48
N ASP A 144 -12.26 -8.69 -21.64
CA ASP A 144 -13.67 -8.82 -22.01
C ASP A 144 -14.48 -7.51 -21.86
N GLY A 145 -13.83 -6.43 -21.40
CA GLY A 145 -14.41 -5.10 -21.28
C GLY A 145 -15.26 -4.85 -20.03
N ARG A 146 -15.50 -5.87 -19.19
CA ARG A 146 -16.28 -5.70 -17.95
C ARG A 146 -15.62 -4.75 -16.99
N LEU A 147 -14.30 -4.84 -16.82
CA LEU A 147 -13.55 -3.96 -15.93
C LEU A 147 -13.72 -2.49 -16.34
N ALA A 148 -13.45 -2.18 -17.61
CA ALA A 148 -13.56 -0.83 -18.14
C ALA A 148 -14.99 -0.26 -17.98
N GLY A 149 -16.01 -1.06 -18.29
CA GLY A 149 -17.40 -0.63 -18.15
C GLY A 149 -17.83 -0.42 -16.70
N ALA A 150 -17.41 -1.31 -15.80
CA ALA A 150 -17.76 -1.25 -14.38
C ALA A 150 -17.15 -0.05 -13.65
N ILE A 151 -15.84 0.21 -13.83
CA ILE A 151 -15.15 1.32 -13.14
C ILE A 151 -15.51 2.69 -13.69
N GLN A 152 -15.94 2.76 -14.96
CA GLN A 152 -16.43 3.99 -15.60
C GLN A 152 -17.92 4.24 -15.34
N HIS A 153 -18.61 3.33 -14.64
CA HIS A 153 -20.06 3.36 -14.42
C HIS A 153 -20.84 3.49 -15.75
N ALA A 154 -20.38 2.76 -16.78
CA ALA A 154 -20.97 2.80 -18.11
C ALA A 154 -22.36 2.14 -18.13
N ALA A 155 -23.25 2.66 -18.97
CA ALA A 155 -24.61 2.11 -19.11
C ALA A 155 -24.56 0.64 -19.57
N GLY A 156 -25.28 -0.23 -18.86
CA GLY A 156 -25.31 -1.67 -19.14
C GLY A 156 -24.27 -2.50 -18.37
N TYR A 157 -23.47 -1.86 -17.51
CA TYR A 157 -22.52 -2.52 -16.61
C TYR A 157 -22.91 -2.29 -15.14
N GLU A 158 -22.57 -3.24 -14.28
CA GLU A 158 -22.68 -3.07 -12.83
C GLU A 158 -21.60 -2.10 -12.37
N ALA A 159 -22.01 -0.97 -11.79
CA ALA A 159 -21.10 0.07 -11.32
C ALA A 159 -20.22 -0.44 -10.18
N MET A 160 -18.91 -0.24 -10.29
CA MET A 160 -17.95 -0.63 -9.25
C MET A 160 -17.05 0.56 -8.88
N PRO A 161 -16.84 0.86 -7.58
CA PRO A 161 -17.48 0.24 -6.42
C PRO A 161 -19.02 0.44 -6.37
N PRO A 162 -19.80 -0.51 -5.81
CA PRO A 162 -21.27 -0.55 -5.93
C PRO A 162 -21.98 0.48 -5.05
N SER A 163 -21.34 0.88 -3.96
CA SER A 163 -21.79 1.91 -3.03
C SER A 163 -20.67 2.90 -2.83
N GLY A 164 -20.62 3.93 -3.69
CA GLY A 164 -19.57 4.95 -3.63
C GLY A 164 -19.52 5.80 -4.89
N GLY A 165 -18.62 6.80 -4.86
CA GLY A 165 -18.20 7.47 -6.09
C GLY A 165 -17.31 6.55 -6.93
N MET A 166 -17.12 6.92 -8.20
CA MET A 166 -16.13 6.29 -9.07
C MET A 166 -14.74 6.38 -8.45
N LEU A 167 -13.85 5.49 -8.88
CA LEU A 167 -12.41 5.68 -8.63
C LEU A 167 -11.99 7.08 -9.12
N PRO A 168 -10.99 7.71 -8.47
CA PRO A 168 -10.36 8.91 -9.01
C PRO A 168 -10.02 8.76 -10.50
N SER A 169 -10.24 9.82 -11.29
CA SER A 169 -10.09 9.75 -12.76
C SER A 169 -8.72 9.24 -13.20
N CYS A 170 -7.67 9.62 -12.49
CA CYS A 170 -6.32 9.11 -12.75
C CYS A 170 -6.19 7.58 -12.59
N GLU A 171 -6.79 7.01 -11.55
CA GLU A 171 -6.78 5.57 -11.30
C GLU A 171 -7.47 4.83 -12.44
N ILE A 172 -8.58 5.39 -12.93
CA ILE A 172 -9.28 4.91 -14.12
C ILE A 172 -8.37 5.01 -15.35
N ASP A 173 -7.71 6.16 -15.57
CA ASP A 173 -6.85 6.38 -16.74
C ASP A 173 -5.69 5.37 -16.80
N MET A 174 -5.03 5.08 -15.67
CA MET A 174 -3.98 4.06 -15.61
C MET A 174 -4.52 2.66 -15.95
N ILE A 175 -5.66 2.27 -15.39
CA ILE A 175 -6.30 1.00 -15.74
C ILE A 175 -6.62 0.97 -17.24
N MET A 176 -7.14 2.06 -17.80
CA MET A 176 -7.50 2.14 -19.21
C MET A 176 -6.29 2.08 -20.15
N ILE A 177 -5.18 2.73 -19.79
CA ILE A 177 -3.91 2.65 -20.55
C ILE A 177 -3.40 1.21 -20.55
N TRP A 178 -3.35 0.57 -19.38
CA TRP A 178 -2.93 -0.83 -19.28
C TRP A 178 -3.84 -1.77 -20.08
N ILE A 179 -5.16 -1.58 -20.03
CA ILE A 179 -6.12 -2.33 -20.87
C ILE A 179 -5.82 -2.09 -22.37
N GLN A 180 -5.60 -0.85 -22.76
CA GLN A 180 -5.33 -0.46 -24.15
C GLN A 180 -4.03 -1.06 -24.68
N ASP A 181 -3.03 -1.22 -23.82
CA ASP A 181 -1.75 -1.87 -24.11
C ASP A 181 -1.85 -3.40 -24.16
N GLY A 182 -3.06 -3.95 -24.03
CA GLY A 182 -3.34 -5.39 -24.10
C GLY A 182 -3.21 -6.10 -22.75
N ALA A 183 -3.29 -5.35 -21.66
CA ALA A 183 -3.22 -5.86 -20.29
C ALA A 183 -1.98 -6.74 -20.01
N PRO A 184 -0.75 -6.27 -20.36
CA PRO A 184 0.47 -7.05 -20.23
C PRO A 184 0.75 -7.42 -18.77
N ASN A 185 1.39 -8.57 -18.54
CA ASN A 185 1.93 -8.96 -17.24
C ASN A 185 3.38 -8.50 -17.13
N ASN A 186 3.60 -7.21 -16.87
CA ASN A 186 4.92 -6.56 -16.87
C ASN A 186 5.24 -5.80 -15.59
#